data_AF-X1CRR0-F1
#
_entry.id   AF-X1CRR0-F1
#
_cell.length_a   1.000
_cell.length_b   1.000
_cell.length_c   1.000
_cell.angle_alpha   90.00
_cell.angle_beta   90.00
_cell.angle_gamma   90.00
#
_symmetry.space_group_name_H-M   'P 1'
#
loop_
_entity.id
_entity.type
_entity.pdbx_description
1 polymer ?
#
loop_
_entity_poly.entity_id
_entity_poly.type
_entity_poly.pdbx_seq_one_letter_code
_entity_poly.pdbx_strand_id
1 'polypeptide(L)'
;FSVVPKQKMDVAAAMKILRDHYENTKYYKPSADPHKTNRTICHPSTQTSFVLQLRNNLPSDIAILYWLSLVKPCTSFYIPFYFGIDDFPRAFYTQSRRPSLNFYRRKVESPFQPAPNQAFWTFSNFAHKVDRDYETTIARVRAEASLLETGALTLQKPLEEVALKLYHKDKALAMQLLANYSKGLYLSALEAAGRILSQK
;
A
#
# COMPACT_ATOMS: atom_id res chain seq x y z
N PHE A 1 6.98 27.23 -1.89
CA PHE A 1 5.53 27.18 -1.59
C PHE A 1 5.34 26.42 -0.28
N SER A 2 4.57 26.97 0.67
CA SER A 2 4.21 26.31 1.94
C SER A 2 2.76 26.64 2.28
N VAL A 3 2.07 25.72 2.95
CA VAL A 3 0.67 25.88 3.41
C VAL A 3 0.56 25.37 4.84
N VAL A 4 -0.29 26.01 5.63
CA VAL A 4 -0.62 25.58 7.00
C VAL A 4 -1.94 24.81 6.97
N PRO A 5 -1.96 23.51 7.30
CA PRO A 5 -3.19 22.75 7.32
C PRO A 5 -4.09 23.20 8.48
N LYS A 6 -5.41 23.14 8.27
CA LYS A 6 -6.41 23.51 9.31
C LYS A 6 -6.42 22.56 10.51
N GLN A 7 -5.92 21.34 10.32
CA GLN A 7 -5.87 20.28 11.33
C GLN A 7 -4.53 19.56 11.22
N LYS A 8 -4.14 18.84 12.28
CA LYS A 8 -2.93 18.02 12.26
C LYS A 8 -3.06 16.95 11.17
N MET A 9 -1.99 16.78 10.40
CA MET A 9 -1.89 15.74 9.39
C MET A 9 -1.28 14.48 10.00
N ASP A 10 -2.02 13.38 9.95
CA ASP A 10 -1.54 12.05 10.30
C ASP A 10 -1.44 11.15 9.06
N VAL A 11 -1.03 9.89 9.29
CA VAL A 11 -0.86 8.91 8.22
C VAL A 11 -2.19 8.64 7.50
N ALA A 12 -3.29 8.50 8.25
CA ALA A 12 -4.61 8.24 7.68
C ALA A 12 -5.09 9.40 6.80
N ALA A 13 -4.88 10.64 7.23
CA ALA A 13 -5.19 11.84 6.46
C ALA A 13 -4.37 11.91 5.17
N ALA A 14 -3.07 11.58 5.22
CA ALA A 14 -2.22 11.50 4.03
C ALA A 14 -2.70 10.42 3.05
N MET A 15 -3.01 9.21 3.53
CA MET A 15 -3.57 8.12 2.72
C MET A 15 -4.89 8.51 2.07
N LYS A 16 -5.76 9.22 2.80
CA LYS A 16 -7.04 9.73 2.28
C LYS A 16 -6.83 10.70 1.12
N ILE A 17 -5.89 11.65 1.25
CA ILE A 17 -5.56 12.59 0.15
C ILE A 17 -5.05 11.83 -1.07
N LEU A 18 -4.19 10.83 -0.89
CA LEU A 18 -3.65 10.02 -1.99
C LEU A 18 -4.72 9.19 -2.72
N ARG A 19 -5.88 8.97 -2.09
CA ARG A 19 -7.04 8.23 -2.64
C ARG A 19 -8.07 9.14 -3.33
N ASP A 20 -7.84 10.45 -3.38
CA ASP A 20 -8.83 11.44 -3.80
C ASP A 20 -9.07 11.49 -5.32
N HIS A 21 -10.35 11.64 -5.69
CA HIS A 21 -10.87 11.86 -7.03
C HIS A 21 -11.71 13.14 -7.12
N TYR A 22 -11.47 14.09 -6.22
CA TYR A 22 -12.25 15.31 -6.02
C TYR A 22 -13.64 15.12 -5.43
N GLU A 23 -13.93 13.99 -4.76
CA GLU A 23 -15.23 13.69 -4.18
C GLU A 23 -15.79 14.89 -3.36
N ASN A 24 -17.09 15.17 -3.51
CA ASN A 24 -17.79 16.30 -2.86
C ASN A 24 -17.38 17.70 -3.35
N THR A 25 -16.73 17.80 -4.50
CA THR A 25 -16.44 19.09 -5.15
C THR A 25 -17.11 19.18 -6.52
N LYS A 26 -17.17 20.38 -7.10
CA LYS A 26 -17.62 20.59 -8.49
C LYS A 26 -16.75 19.91 -9.56
N TYR A 27 -15.54 19.45 -9.18
CA TYR A 27 -14.62 18.76 -10.09
C TYR A 27 -14.81 17.25 -10.09
N TYR A 28 -15.58 16.72 -9.13
CA TYR A 28 -15.99 15.32 -9.14
C TYR A 28 -16.89 15.07 -10.34
N LYS A 29 -16.50 14.11 -11.18
CA LYS A 29 -17.32 13.65 -12.29
C LYS A 29 -17.84 12.26 -11.92
N PRO A 30 -19.10 12.15 -11.45
CA PRO A 30 -19.69 10.84 -11.21
C PRO A 30 -19.70 10.08 -12.54
N SER A 31 -18.99 8.98 -12.57
CA SER A 31 -18.90 8.08 -13.72
C SER A 31 -18.74 6.67 -13.19
N ALA A 32 -18.97 5.69 -14.06
CA ALA A 32 -18.78 4.30 -13.69
C ALA A 32 -17.37 3.99 -13.16
N ASP A 33 -16.36 4.76 -13.58
CA ASP A 33 -14.97 4.67 -13.11
C ASP A 33 -14.32 6.08 -13.04
N PRO A 34 -14.05 6.63 -11.84
CA PRO A 34 -13.54 7.99 -11.68
C PRO A 34 -12.15 8.18 -12.30
N HIS A 35 -11.43 7.09 -12.59
CA HIS A 35 -10.13 7.12 -13.25
C HIS A 35 -10.20 7.50 -14.74
N LYS A 36 -11.40 7.49 -15.35
CA LYS A 36 -11.61 7.88 -16.75
C LYS A 36 -11.99 9.34 -16.93
N THR A 37 -11.92 10.13 -15.87
CA THR A 37 -12.44 11.51 -15.83
C THR A 37 -11.32 12.57 -15.90
N ASN A 38 -11.33 13.55 -15.00
CA ASN A 38 -10.25 14.54 -14.88
C ASN A 38 -8.97 13.88 -14.31
N ARG A 39 -7.84 14.57 -14.36
CA ARG A 39 -6.61 14.12 -13.70
C ARG A 39 -6.76 14.18 -12.18
N THR A 40 -7.07 13.06 -11.55
CA THR A 40 -7.22 12.86 -10.09
C THR A 40 -5.88 12.59 -9.40
N ILE A 41 -5.84 12.64 -8.06
CA ILE A 41 -4.66 12.23 -7.28
C ILE A 41 -4.52 10.70 -7.35
N CYS A 42 -5.60 9.96 -7.03
CA CYS A 42 -5.64 8.53 -7.31
C CYS A 42 -5.80 8.33 -8.83
N HIS A 43 -4.71 8.05 -9.53
CA HIS A 43 -4.66 8.04 -10.98
C HIS A 43 -4.45 6.61 -11.53
N PRO A 44 -5.02 6.24 -12.70
CA PRO A 44 -4.86 4.90 -13.25
C PRO A 44 -3.41 4.52 -13.58
N SER A 45 -2.52 5.49 -13.80
CA SER A 45 -1.10 5.23 -14.03
C SER A 45 -0.28 5.04 -12.75
N THR A 46 -0.87 5.20 -11.55
CA THR A 46 -0.16 5.04 -10.28
C THR A 46 0.33 3.59 -10.13
N GLN A 47 1.64 3.41 -10.13
CA GLN A 47 2.29 2.11 -9.94
C GLN A 47 2.51 1.80 -8.45
N THR A 48 2.79 2.84 -7.67
CA THR A 48 2.97 2.78 -6.23
C THR A 48 2.46 4.07 -5.60
N SER A 49 1.92 3.98 -4.40
CA SER A 49 1.59 5.12 -3.54
C SER A 49 2.13 4.83 -2.15
N PHE A 50 2.69 5.83 -1.47
CA PHE A 50 3.29 5.60 -0.16
C PHE A 50 3.22 6.80 0.77
N VAL A 51 3.29 6.51 2.06
CA VAL A 51 3.49 7.47 3.15
C VAL A 51 4.69 7.01 3.98
N LEU A 52 5.69 7.87 4.10
CA LEU A 52 6.83 7.65 5.00
C LEU A 52 6.58 8.38 6.32
N GLN A 53 6.45 7.62 7.40
CA GLN A 53 6.27 8.13 8.75
C GLN A 53 7.60 8.07 9.49
N LEU A 54 8.18 9.23 9.77
CA LEU A 54 9.43 9.38 10.52
C LEU A 54 9.11 9.90 11.93
N ARG A 55 9.58 9.20 12.95
CA ARG A 55 9.33 9.54 14.37
C ARG A 55 10.66 9.61 15.12
N ASN A 56 10.73 10.45 16.15
CA ASN A 56 11.99 10.78 16.81
C ASN A 56 12.15 10.13 18.19
N ASN A 57 11.14 9.40 18.67
CA ASN A 57 11.08 8.85 20.03
C ASN A 57 11.40 7.34 20.10
N LEU A 58 11.89 6.75 19.01
CA LEU A 58 12.21 5.32 18.87
C LEU A 58 13.53 5.15 18.08
N PRO A 59 14.23 4.01 18.18
CA PRO A 59 15.33 3.69 17.29
C PRO A 59 14.88 3.72 15.82
N SER A 60 15.72 4.22 14.90
CA SER A 60 15.37 4.40 13.49
C SER A 60 14.78 3.15 12.82
N ASP A 61 15.25 1.96 13.21
CA ASP A 61 14.77 0.66 12.74
C ASP A 61 13.26 0.45 12.99
N ILE A 62 12.73 1.03 14.06
CA ILE A 62 11.32 0.95 14.45
C ILE A 62 10.59 2.28 14.13
N ALA A 63 11.29 3.40 14.25
CA ALA A 63 10.69 4.73 14.15
C ALA A 63 10.23 5.09 12.73
N ILE A 64 10.89 4.52 11.71
CA ILE A 64 10.63 4.74 10.29
C ILE A 64 9.69 3.65 9.78
N LEU A 65 8.46 4.05 9.42
CA LEU A 65 7.49 3.19 8.72
C LEU A 65 7.28 3.66 7.29
N TYR A 66 7.33 2.70 6.38
CA TYR A 66 6.98 2.82 4.99
C TYR A 66 5.61 2.18 4.74
N TRP A 67 4.57 3.01 4.72
CA TRP A 67 3.23 2.57 4.34
C TRP A 67 3.14 2.52 2.82
N LEU A 68 3.19 1.32 2.25
CA LEU A 68 3.20 1.11 0.81
C LEU A 68 1.86 0.56 0.33
N SER A 69 1.32 1.19 -0.70
CA SER A 69 0.29 0.63 -1.55
C SER A 69 0.86 0.36 -2.94
N LEU A 70 0.68 -0.87 -3.43
CA LEU A 70 0.98 -1.21 -4.81
C LEU A 70 -0.23 -0.82 -5.66
N VAL A 71 0.05 -0.22 -6.81
CA VAL A 71 -0.91 0.42 -7.72
C VAL A 71 -1.69 1.58 -7.09
N LYS A 72 -2.76 2.02 -7.75
CA LYS A 72 -3.61 3.11 -7.32
C LYS A 72 -4.22 2.81 -5.93
N PRO A 73 -4.05 3.69 -4.94
CA PRO A 73 -4.39 3.34 -3.56
C PRO A 73 -5.88 3.13 -3.39
N CYS A 74 -6.76 3.89 -4.06
CA CYS A 74 -8.21 3.79 -3.93
C CYS A 74 -8.80 2.40 -4.23
N THR A 75 -8.12 1.56 -5.01
CA THR A 75 -8.49 0.16 -5.28
C THR A 75 -7.45 -0.84 -4.75
N SER A 76 -6.69 -0.45 -3.74
CA SER A 76 -5.60 -1.22 -3.14
C SER A 76 -5.49 -0.92 -1.64
N PHE A 77 -4.50 -1.50 -0.99
CA PHE A 77 -4.30 -1.49 0.46
C PHE A 77 -2.96 -0.87 0.79
N TYR A 78 -2.87 -0.10 1.87
CA TYR A 78 -1.58 0.29 2.46
C TYR A 78 -1.10 -0.76 3.46
N ILE A 79 0.13 -1.22 3.28
CA ILE A 79 0.80 -2.17 4.17
C ILE A 79 2.02 -1.47 4.79
N PRO A 80 2.15 -1.45 6.14
CA PRO A 80 3.30 -0.86 6.80
C PRO A 80 4.52 -1.78 6.76
N PHE A 81 5.67 -1.23 6.38
CA PHE A 81 6.96 -1.90 6.46
C PHE A 81 7.91 -1.08 7.32
N TYR A 82 8.46 -1.69 8.37
CA TYR A 82 9.45 -1.05 9.23
C TYR A 82 10.81 -1.04 8.56
N PHE A 83 11.58 0.04 8.71
CA PHE A 83 12.85 0.18 8.01
C PHE A 83 13.91 -0.83 8.46
N GLY A 84 13.87 -1.28 9.71
CA GLY A 84 14.85 -2.22 10.24
C GLY A 84 14.63 -3.69 9.85
N ILE A 85 13.54 -4.04 9.15
CA ILE A 85 13.31 -5.43 8.74
C ILE A 85 14.41 -5.88 7.78
N ASP A 86 14.83 -7.14 7.88
CA ASP A 86 15.92 -7.68 7.06
C ASP A 86 15.57 -7.69 5.56
N ASP A 87 14.30 -7.92 5.23
CA ASP A 87 13.81 -7.92 3.86
C ASP A 87 12.28 -7.74 3.79
N PHE A 88 11.78 -7.35 2.61
CA PHE A 88 10.36 -7.36 2.30
C PHE A 88 9.84 -8.80 2.12
N PRO A 89 8.51 -9.04 2.17
CA PRO A 89 7.98 -10.33 1.74
C PRO A 89 8.41 -10.63 0.30
N ARG A 90 8.79 -11.89 0.01
CA ARG A 90 9.33 -12.32 -1.29
C ARG A 90 8.49 -11.90 -2.51
N ALA A 91 7.19 -11.68 -2.33
CA ALA A 91 6.30 -11.20 -3.40
C ALA A 91 6.52 -9.72 -3.79
N PHE A 92 7.11 -8.89 -2.93
CA PHE A 92 7.31 -7.44 -3.13
C PHE A 92 8.59 -7.09 -3.87
N TYR A 93 9.53 -8.03 -3.99
CA TYR A 93 10.79 -7.76 -4.67
C TYR A 93 11.13 -8.84 -5.68
N THR A 94 11.85 -8.42 -6.71
CA THR A 94 12.63 -9.31 -7.56
C THR A 94 14.10 -9.09 -7.22
N GLN A 95 14.99 -10.02 -7.58
CA GLN A 95 16.42 -9.81 -7.37
C GLN A 95 16.84 -8.43 -7.91
N SER A 96 17.31 -7.57 -7.01
CA SER A 96 17.78 -6.25 -7.39
C SER A 96 18.97 -6.38 -8.32
N ARG A 97 18.84 -5.84 -9.53
CA ARG A 97 19.92 -5.77 -10.53
C ARG A 97 20.00 -4.35 -11.01
N ARG A 98 21.22 -3.82 -11.13
CA ARG A 98 21.44 -2.50 -11.72
C ARG A 98 20.81 -2.48 -13.12
N PRO A 99 19.90 -1.52 -13.41
CA PRO A 99 19.26 -1.46 -14.71
C PRO A 99 20.31 -1.21 -15.79
N SER A 100 20.16 -1.90 -16.92
CA SER A 100 20.96 -1.66 -18.13
C SER A 100 20.02 -1.50 -19.32
N LEU A 101 20.46 -0.78 -20.35
CA LEU A 101 19.68 -0.59 -21.57
C LEU A 101 19.29 -1.94 -22.20
N ASN A 102 20.21 -2.91 -22.19
CA ASN A 102 19.94 -4.25 -22.70
C ASN A 102 18.91 -5.00 -21.84
N PHE A 103 18.94 -4.84 -20.52
CA PHE A 103 17.91 -5.40 -19.65
C PHE A 103 16.56 -4.76 -19.91
N TYR A 104 16.51 -3.43 -20.06
CA TYR A 104 15.30 -2.69 -20.40
C TYR A 104 14.71 -3.16 -21.74
N ARG A 105 15.51 -3.17 -22.83
CA ARG A 105 15.09 -3.62 -24.17
C ARG A 105 14.49 -5.03 -24.14
N ARG A 106 15.22 -5.99 -23.54
CA ARG A 106 14.71 -7.35 -23.36
C ARG A 106 13.40 -7.42 -22.59
N LYS A 107 13.19 -6.54 -21.60
CA LYS A 107 11.95 -6.51 -20.82
C LYS A 107 10.79 -5.92 -21.59
N VAL A 108 10.99 -4.85 -22.35
CA VAL A 108 9.91 -4.20 -23.14
C VAL A 108 9.56 -4.96 -24.40
N GLU A 109 10.52 -5.69 -24.99
CA GLU A 109 10.31 -6.54 -26.17
C GLU A 109 9.79 -7.94 -25.80
N SER A 110 9.97 -8.37 -24.54
CA SER A 110 9.48 -9.67 -24.08
C SER A 110 7.95 -9.70 -24.16
N PRO A 111 7.36 -10.81 -24.62
CA PRO A 111 5.93 -11.07 -24.42
C PRO A 111 5.58 -10.92 -22.95
N PHE A 112 4.41 -10.36 -22.68
CA PHE A 112 3.88 -10.28 -21.32
C PHE A 112 3.71 -11.68 -20.74
N GLN A 113 4.30 -11.92 -19.58
CA GLN A 113 4.15 -13.15 -18.82
C GLN A 113 3.48 -12.81 -17.48
N PRO A 114 2.27 -13.32 -17.20
CA PRO A 114 1.64 -13.14 -15.89
C PRO A 114 2.55 -13.68 -14.78
N ALA A 115 2.81 -12.87 -13.76
CA ALA A 115 3.59 -13.27 -12.60
C ALA A 115 2.72 -13.25 -11.33
N PRO A 116 1.85 -14.26 -11.13
CA PRO A 116 0.86 -14.27 -10.05
C PRO A 116 1.47 -14.35 -8.64
N ASN A 117 2.75 -14.72 -8.54
CA ASN A 117 3.49 -14.73 -7.27
C ASN A 117 4.12 -13.39 -6.91
N GLN A 118 4.04 -12.38 -7.78
CA GLN A 118 4.52 -11.03 -7.52
C GLN A 118 3.36 -10.15 -7.09
N ALA A 119 3.50 -9.50 -5.92
CA ALA A 119 2.46 -8.70 -5.30
C ALA A 119 1.95 -7.59 -6.24
N PHE A 120 2.86 -6.96 -7.00
CA PHE A 120 2.50 -5.92 -7.96
C PHE A 120 1.48 -6.40 -8.99
N TRP A 121 1.73 -7.54 -9.64
CA TRP A 121 0.83 -8.06 -10.67
C TRP A 121 -0.48 -8.57 -10.08
N THR A 122 -0.44 -9.12 -8.87
CA THR A 122 -1.66 -9.52 -8.15
C THR A 122 -2.56 -8.32 -7.85
N PHE A 123 -2.03 -7.25 -7.26
CA PHE A 123 -2.81 -6.04 -6.97
C PHE A 123 -3.18 -5.25 -8.24
N SER A 124 -2.35 -5.25 -9.28
CA SER A 124 -2.69 -4.66 -10.58
C SER A 124 -3.86 -5.38 -11.24
N ASN A 125 -3.83 -6.72 -11.28
CA ASN A 125 -4.94 -7.51 -11.80
C ASN A 125 -6.22 -7.33 -10.98
N PHE A 126 -6.10 -7.25 -9.65
CA PHE A 126 -7.22 -6.93 -8.78
C PHE A 126 -7.82 -5.56 -9.09
N ALA A 127 -6.99 -4.51 -9.14
CA ALA A 127 -7.43 -3.14 -9.46
C ALA A 127 -8.12 -3.06 -10.83
N HIS A 128 -7.58 -3.72 -11.86
CA HIS A 128 -8.22 -3.77 -13.17
C HIS A 128 -9.59 -4.45 -13.16
N LYS A 129 -9.79 -5.48 -12.33
CA LYS A 129 -11.11 -6.11 -12.17
C LYS A 129 -12.07 -5.18 -11.42
N VAL A 130 -11.60 -4.51 -10.38
CA VAL A 130 -12.39 -3.49 -9.67
C VAL A 130 -12.80 -2.37 -10.62
N ASP A 131 -11.90 -1.84 -11.45
CA ASP A 131 -12.22 -0.75 -12.40
C ASP A 131 -13.31 -1.13 -13.41
N ARG A 132 -13.42 -2.41 -13.80
CA ARG A 132 -14.47 -2.88 -14.73
C ARG A 132 -15.86 -2.79 -14.13
N ASP A 133 -15.97 -3.05 -12.84
CA ASP A 133 -17.21 -3.09 -12.07
C ASP A 133 -17.14 -2.13 -10.87
N TYR A 134 -16.60 -0.92 -11.09
CA TYR A 134 -16.16 -0.04 -10.01
C TYR A 134 -17.32 0.43 -9.14
N GLU A 135 -18.44 0.86 -9.72
CA GLU A 135 -19.63 1.29 -8.96
C GLU A 135 -20.13 0.24 -7.96
N THR A 136 -20.10 -1.04 -8.35
CA THR A 136 -20.62 -2.14 -7.52
C THR A 136 -19.57 -2.68 -6.55
N THR A 137 -18.28 -2.49 -6.84
CA THR A 137 -17.18 -3.14 -6.11
C THR A 137 -16.44 -2.21 -5.15
N ILE A 138 -16.37 -0.91 -5.45
CA ILE A 138 -15.53 0.03 -4.70
C ILE A 138 -15.92 0.16 -3.22
N ALA A 139 -17.21 0.07 -2.89
CA ALA A 139 -17.67 0.14 -1.51
C ALA A 139 -17.07 -0.99 -0.65
N ARG A 140 -17.02 -2.22 -1.18
CA ARG A 140 -16.41 -3.37 -0.49
C ARG A 140 -14.90 -3.20 -0.35
N VAL A 141 -14.23 -2.71 -1.40
CA VAL A 141 -12.78 -2.43 -1.36
C VAL A 141 -12.45 -1.40 -0.30
N ARG A 142 -13.22 -0.30 -0.23
CA ARG A 142 -13.06 0.75 0.78
C ARG A 142 -13.30 0.22 2.19
N ALA A 143 -14.30 -0.64 2.38
CA ALA A 143 -14.59 -1.24 3.69
C ALA A 143 -13.44 -2.15 4.17
N GLU A 144 -12.96 -3.07 3.32
CA GLU A 144 -11.84 -3.97 3.65
C GLU A 144 -10.53 -3.19 3.84
N ALA A 145 -10.25 -2.19 2.99
CA ALA A 145 -9.09 -1.32 3.17
C ALA A 145 -9.16 -0.56 4.50
N SER A 146 -10.31 0.03 4.82
CA SER A 146 -10.52 0.73 6.09
C SER A 146 -10.34 -0.20 7.30
N LEU A 147 -10.85 -1.44 7.23
CA LEU A 147 -10.72 -2.43 8.29
C LEU A 147 -9.23 -2.75 8.56
N LEU A 148 -8.50 -3.10 7.50
CA LEU A 148 -7.08 -3.48 7.60
C LEU A 148 -6.20 -2.30 8.02
N GLU A 149 -6.39 -1.12 7.40
CA GLU A 149 -5.55 0.06 7.65
C GLU A 149 -5.82 0.65 9.04
N THR A 150 -7.08 0.72 9.47
CA THR A 150 -7.41 1.18 10.83
C THR A 150 -6.89 0.19 11.87
N GLY A 151 -7.07 -1.12 11.64
CA GLY A 151 -6.51 -2.15 12.52
C GLY A 151 -4.99 -2.04 12.64
N ALA A 152 -4.30 -1.79 11.53
CA ALA A 152 -2.85 -1.59 11.53
C ALA A 152 -2.42 -0.35 12.31
N LEU A 153 -3.11 0.78 12.11
CA LEU A 153 -2.86 2.02 12.85
C LEU A 153 -3.12 1.87 14.35
N THR A 154 -4.19 1.16 14.74
CA THR A 154 -4.50 0.87 16.15
C THR A 154 -3.45 -0.03 16.79
N LEU A 155 -2.98 -1.05 16.08
CA LEU A 155 -1.97 -2.00 16.59
C LEU A 155 -0.55 -1.43 16.59
N GLN A 156 -0.29 -0.34 15.89
CA GLN A 156 1.04 0.23 15.73
C GLN A 156 1.76 0.43 17.06
N LYS A 157 1.16 1.17 18.00
CA LYS A 157 1.77 1.48 19.29
C LYS A 157 2.06 0.23 20.14
N PRO A 158 1.08 -0.65 20.44
CA PRO A 158 1.36 -1.83 21.26
C PRO A 158 2.35 -2.80 20.60
N LEU A 159 2.31 -2.95 19.26
CA LEU A 159 3.30 -3.74 18.53
C LEU A 159 4.72 -3.20 18.74
N GLU A 160 4.89 -1.89 18.61
CA GLU A 160 6.18 -1.22 18.74
C GLU A 160 6.73 -1.24 20.15
N GLU A 161 5.87 -1.18 21.17
CA GLU A 161 6.28 -1.35 22.57
C GLU A 161 6.87 -2.75 22.81
N VAL A 162 6.28 -3.80 22.21
CA VAL A 162 6.83 -5.16 22.26
C VAL A 162 8.12 -5.25 21.46
N ALA A 163 8.14 -4.69 20.24
CA ALA A 163 9.34 -4.68 19.40
C ALA A 163 10.51 -3.93 20.06
N LEU A 164 10.26 -2.81 20.75
CA LEU A 164 11.28 -2.05 21.47
C LEU A 164 11.86 -2.85 22.65
N LYS A 165 11.00 -3.55 23.42
CA LYS A 165 11.45 -4.45 24.50
C LYS A 165 12.36 -5.57 23.97
N LEU A 166 12.00 -6.14 22.81
CA LEU A 166 12.82 -7.13 22.13
C LEU A 166 14.10 -6.51 21.58
N TYR A 167 14.03 -5.32 20.98
CA TYR A 167 15.17 -4.63 20.35
C TYR A 167 16.37 -4.47 21.29
N HIS A 168 16.11 -4.17 22.56
CA HIS A 168 17.15 -4.04 23.58
C HIS A 168 17.79 -5.36 24.03
N LYS A 169 17.15 -6.51 23.75
CA LYS A 169 17.62 -7.85 24.13
C LYS A 169 18.16 -8.63 22.94
N ASP A 170 17.42 -8.61 21.85
CA ASP A 170 17.66 -9.30 20.60
C ASP A 170 17.03 -8.48 19.46
N LYS A 171 17.89 -7.70 18.79
CA LYS A 171 17.49 -6.87 17.65
C LYS A 171 16.92 -7.73 16.50
N ALA A 172 17.51 -8.88 16.22
CA ALA A 172 17.08 -9.72 15.10
C ALA A 172 15.66 -10.24 15.34
N LEU A 173 15.37 -10.70 16.56
CA LEU A 173 14.03 -11.13 16.94
C LEU A 173 12.99 -10.00 16.87
N ALA A 174 13.37 -8.78 17.25
CA ALA A 174 12.50 -7.61 17.09
C ALA A 174 12.18 -7.32 15.62
N MET A 175 13.18 -7.38 14.73
CA MET A 175 12.98 -7.15 13.30
C MET A 175 12.16 -8.28 12.65
N GLN A 176 12.36 -9.52 13.08
CA GLN A 176 11.56 -10.66 12.65
C GLN A 176 10.08 -10.51 13.05
N LEU A 177 9.80 -10.03 14.27
CA LEU A 177 8.43 -9.72 14.71
C LEU A 177 7.76 -8.69 13.77
N LEU A 178 8.45 -7.59 13.49
CA LEU A 178 7.93 -6.52 12.62
C LEU A 178 7.75 -7.00 11.18
N ALA A 179 8.69 -7.78 10.65
CA ALA A 179 8.61 -8.38 9.32
C ALA A 179 7.41 -9.34 9.20
N ASN A 180 7.19 -10.19 10.21
CA ASN A 180 6.06 -11.11 10.27
C ASN A 180 4.73 -10.36 10.35
N TYR A 181 4.67 -9.26 11.10
CA TYR A 181 3.48 -8.40 11.15
C TYR A 181 3.13 -7.84 9.76
N SER A 182 4.09 -7.23 9.06
CA SER A 182 3.89 -6.73 7.69
C SER A 182 3.46 -7.84 6.72
N LYS A 183 4.07 -9.03 6.84
CA LYS A 183 3.69 -10.21 6.05
C LYS A 183 2.26 -10.66 6.36
N GLY A 184 1.84 -10.64 7.62
CA GLY A 184 0.47 -10.96 8.04
C GLY A 184 -0.55 -10.03 7.38
N LEU A 185 -0.33 -8.71 7.46
CA LEU A 185 -1.20 -7.73 6.81
C LEU A 185 -1.24 -7.89 5.30
N TYR A 186 -0.11 -8.21 4.66
CA TYR A 186 -0.08 -8.54 3.23
C TYR A 186 -0.98 -9.73 2.90
N LEU A 187 -0.89 -10.83 3.67
CA LEU A 187 -1.74 -12.00 3.46
C LEU A 187 -3.22 -11.68 3.67
N SER A 188 -3.56 -10.88 4.69
CA SER A 188 -4.93 -10.41 4.91
C SER A 188 -5.45 -9.56 3.73
N ALA A 189 -4.59 -8.72 3.13
CA ALA A 189 -4.95 -7.94 1.94
C ALA A 189 -5.20 -8.83 0.72
N LEU A 190 -4.42 -9.91 0.54
CA LEU A 190 -4.67 -10.90 -0.52
C LEU A 190 -6.01 -11.62 -0.31
N GLU A 191 -6.30 -12.01 0.93
CA GLU A 191 -7.55 -12.68 1.27
C GLU A 191 -8.75 -11.78 1.04
N ALA A 192 -8.68 -10.51 1.48
CA ALA A 192 -9.69 -9.50 1.23
C ALA A 192 -9.94 -9.31 -0.27
N ALA A 193 -8.87 -9.16 -1.06
CA ALA A 193 -8.98 -9.07 -2.52
C ALA A 193 -9.66 -10.32 -3.13
N GLY A 194 -9.34 -11.51 -2.63
CA GLY A 194 -9.98 -12.76 -3.03
C GLY A 194 -11.48 -12.76 -2.74
N ARG A 195 -11.88 -12.42 -1.51
CA ARG A 195 -13.30 -12.36 -1.09
C ARG A 195 -14.11 -11.35 -1.90
N ILE A 196 -13.53 -10.17 -2.17
CA ILE A 196 -14.18 -9.11 -2.96
C ILE A 196 -14.49 -9.61 -4.38
N LEU A 197 -13.59 -10.38 -4.98
CA LEU A 197 -13.76 -10.91 -6.35
C LEU A 197 -14.64 -12.16 -6.43
N SER A 198 -14.82 -12.90 -5.32
CA SER A 198 -15.68 -14.10 -5.29
C SER A 198 -17.16 -13.79 -5.04
N GLN A 199 -17.47 -12.63 -4.48
CA GLN A 199 -18.84 -12.17 -4.26
C GLN A 199 -19.38 -11.56 -5.57
N LYS A 200 -20.12 -12.38 -6.34
CA LYS A 200 -20.92 -11.92 -7.48
C LYS A 200 -22.35 -11.65 -7.04
#